data_AF-A0A0C2H852-F1
#
_entry.id   AF-A0A0C2H852-F1
#
_cell.length_a   1.000
_cell.length_b   1.000
_cell.length_c   1.000
_cell.angle_alpha   90.00
_cell.angle_beta   90.00
_cell.angle_gamma   90.00
#
_symmetry.space_group_name_H-M   'P 1'
#
loop_
_entity.id
_entity.type
_entity.pdbx_description
1 polymer ?
#
loop_
_entity_poly.entity_id
_entity_poly.type
_entity_poly.pdbx_seq_one_letter_code
_entity_poly.pdbx_strand_id
1 'polypeptide(L)'
;MLSFTIGRPTNHTKPAVWLDGGNHAREWPAFHVAVYFIEELIHKYGVDEKITSYINLLDIYVFPVLNPDGFIFSRTSKKSVVCALVGKLRDE
;
A
#
# COMPACT_ATOMS: atom_id res chain seq x y z
N MET A 1 -12.93 -0.14 -1.84
CA MET A 1 -11.59 -0.44 -1.28
C MET A 1 -10.84 -1.25 -2.32
N LEU A 2 -9.66 -0.79 -2.74
CA LEU A 2 -8.88 -1.41 -3.82
C LEU A 2 -7.85 -2.37 -3.22
N SER A 3 -7.76 -3.57 -3.78
CA SER A 3 -6.81 -4.61 -3.36
C SER A 3 -6.05 -5.14 -4.56
N PHE A 4 -4.78 -5.49 -4.33
CA PHE A 4 -3.93 -6.16 -5.30
C PHE A 4 -3.60 -7.55 -4.80
N THR A 5 -3.83 -8.56 -5.63
CA THR A 5 -3.43 -9.94 -5.36
C THR A 5 -2.27 -10.29 -6.28
N ILE A 6 -1.16 -10.74 -5.70
CA ILE A 6 0.08 -11.05 -6.41
C ILE A 6 0.46 -12.48 -6.03
N GLY A 7 0.55 -13.36 -7.02
CA GLY A 7 0.92 -14.75 -6.84
C GLY A 7 0.83 -15.53 -8.14
N ARG A 8 1.66 -16.56 -8.29
CA ARG A 8 1.57 -17.46 -9.46
C ARG A 8 0.40 -18.45 -9.31
N PRO A 9 -0.43 -18.67 -10.34
CA PRO A 9 -1.50 -19.67 -10.28
C PRO A 9 -0.95 -21.08 -10.06
N THR A 10 -1.56 -21.83 -9.14
CA THR A 10 -1.23 -23.23 -8.80
C THR A 10 -2.49 -24.05 -8.61
N ASN A 11 -2.39 -25.37 -8.77
CA ASN A 11 -3.53 -26.30 -8.55
C ASN A 11 -3.76 -26.64 -7.06
N HIS A 12 -2.98 -26.06 -6.16
CA HIS A 12 -3.10 -26.25 -4.71
C HIS A 12 -3.08 -24.88 -4.01
N THR A 13 -3.64 -24.83 -2.81
CA THR A 13 -3.68 -23.62 -1.97
C THR A 13 -2.29 -23.25 -1.48
N LYS A 14 -1.93 -21.98 -1.63
CA LYS A 14 -0.70 -21.40 -1.09
C LYS A 14 -0.96 -20.64 0.21
N PRO A 15 0.03 -20.51 1.10
CA PRO A 15 -0.06 -19.61 2.24
C PRO A 15 -0.29 -18.16 1.78
N ALA A 16 -1.17 -17.47 2.50
CA ALA A 16 -1.50 -16.07 2.22
C ALA A 16 -0.68 -15.12 3.10
N VAL A 17 -0.21 -14.03 2.51
CA VAL A 17 0.37 -12.89 3.22
C VAL A 17 -0.52 -11.68 3.00
N TRP A 18 -0.87 -10.99 4.09
CA TRP A 18 -1.66 -9.77 4.06
C TRP A 18 -0.79 -8.57 4.44
N LEU A 19 -0.82 -7.52 3.62
CA LEU A 19 -0.19 -6.24 3.91
C LEU A 19 -1.19 -5.11 3.64
N ASP A 20 -1.46 -4.29 4.64
CA ASP A 20 -2.24 -3.07 4.48
C ASP A 20 -1.47 -1.82 4.88
N GLY A 21 -1.83 -0.72 4.21
CA GLY A 21 -1.39 0.62 4.51
C GLY A 21 -2.59 1.54 4.75
N GLY A 22 -2.37 2.57 5.55
CA GLY A 22 -3.32 3.67 5.60
C GLY A 22 -4.61 3.39 6.36
N ASN A 23 -4.55 2.52 7.37
CA ASN A 23 -5.64 2.39 8.35
C ASN A 23 -5.82 3.72 9.12
N HIS A 24 -4.70 4.30 9.52
CA HIS A 24 -4.64 5.66 10.01
C HIS A 24 -4.44 6.66 8.86
N ALA A 25 -5.48 7.46 8.63
CA ALA A 25 -5.59 8.47 7.59
C ALA A 25 -4.39 9.42 7.39
N ARG A 26 -3.61 9.65 8.45
CA ARG A 26 -2.52 10.64 8.52
C ARG A 26 -1.12 10.04 8.41
N GLU A 27 -1.01 8.72 8.33
CA GLU A 27 0.27 8.02 8.20
C GLU A 27 0.62 7.81 6.73
N TRP A 28 0.70 8.92 5.96
CA TRP A 28 0.89 8.91 4.51
C TRP A 28 2.06 8.02 4.01
N PRO A 29 3.21 7.93 4.71
CA PRO A 29 4.27 7.01 4.31
C PRO A 29 3.83 5.54 4.21
N ALA A 30 2.89 5.06 5.03
CA ALA A 30 2.41 3.68 4.97
C ALA A 30 1.73 3.34 3.63
N PHE A 31 0.97 4.29 3.08
CA PHE A 31 0.34 4.16 1.77
C PHE A 31 1.40 4.05 0.66
N HIS A 32 2.44 4.89 0.73
CA HIS A 32 3.54 4.88 -0.23
C HIS A 32 4.37 3.60 -0.16
N VAL A 33 4.68 3.10 1.04
CA VAL A 33 5.41 1.84 1.20
C VAL A 33 4.60 0.66 0.67
N ALA A 34 3.28 0.63 0.87
CA ALA A 34 2.44 -0.43 0.31
C ALA A 34 2.46 -0.44 -1.23
N VAL A 35 2.43 0.73 -1.87
CA VAL A 35 2.56 0.84 -3.35
C VAL A 35 3.96 0.45 -3.82
N TYR A 36 5.01 0.95 -3.14
CA TYR A 36 6.39 0.58 -3.44
C TYR A 36 6.64 -0.92 -3.29
N PHE A 37 6.04 -1.55 -2.29
CA PHE A 37 6.12 -3.00 -2.10
C PHE A 37 5.51 -3.77 -3.28
N ILE A 38 4.36 -3.32 -3.81
CA ILE A 38 3.76 -3.89 -5.03
C ILE A 38 4.73 -3.72 -6.22
N GLU A 39 5.29 -2.54 -6.39
CA GLU A 39 6.24 -2.23 -7.47
C GLU A 39 7.46 -3.16 -7.42
N GLU A 40 8.07 -3.32 -6.25
CA GLU A 40 9.22 -4.19 -6.04
C GLU A 40 8.90 -5.65 -6.36
N LEU A 41 7.73 -6.15 -5.95
CA LEU A 41 7.31 -7.51 -6.26
C LEU A 41 7.17 -7.72 -7.78
N ILE A 42 6.58 -6.77 -8.49
CA ILE A 42 6.34 -6.88 -9.93
C ILE A 42 7.65 -6.76 -10.71
N HIS A 43 8.45 -5.73 -10.44
CA HIS A 43 9.65 -5.45 -11.22
C HIS A 43 10.78 -6.45 -10.97
N LYS A 44 10.83 -7.08 -9.80
CA LYS A 44 11.88 -8.05 -9.46
C LYS A 44 11.47 -9.51 -9.70
N TYR A 45 10.23 -9.77 -10.11
CA TYR A 45 9.82 -11.11 -10.51
C TYR A 45 10.59 -11.58 -11.75
N GLY A 46 11.24 -12.74 -11.66
CA GLY A 46 12.12 -13.29 -12.70
C GLY A 46 13.50 -12.64 -12.76
N VAL A 47 13.80 -11.65 -11.92
CA VAL A 47 15.11 -10.96 -11.84
C VAL A 47 15.81 -11.29 -10.52
N ASP A 48 15.10 -11.15 -9.40
CA ASP A 48 15.59 -11.52 -8.07
C ASP A 48 15.05 -12.90 -7.69
N GLU A 49 15.95 -13.84 -7.37
CA GLU A 49 15.59 -15.23 -7.06
C GLU A 49 14.70 -15.34 -5.82
N LYS A 50 14.93 -14.49 -4.82
CA LYS A 50 14.21 -14.52 -3.55
C LYS A 50 12.78 -14.02 -3.72
N ILE A 51 12.59 -12.90 -4.42
CA ILE A 51 11.25 -12.36 -4.74
C ILE A 51 10.50 -13.31 -5.66
N THR A 52 11.19 -13.89 -6.65
CA THR A 52 10.60 -14.89 -7.55
C THR A 52 10.09 -16.11 -6.76
N SER A 53 10.89 -16.60 -5.81
CA SER A 53 10.49 -17.68 -4.90
C SER A 53 9.24 -17.30 -4.08
N TYR A 54 9.20 -16.09 -3.51
CA TYR A 54 8.04 -15.62 -2.76
C TYR A 54 6.76 -15.59 -3.60
N ILE A 55 6.79 -15.03 -4.81
CA ILE A 55 5.61 -14.95 -5.68
C ILE A 55 5.14 -16.34 -6.15
N ASN A 56 6.06 -17.28 -6.33
CA ASN A 56 5.71 -18.65 -6.70
C ASN A 56 5.10 -19.44 -5.53
N LEU A 57 5.53 -19.17 -4.29
CA LEU A 57 5.14 -19.93 -3.10
C LEU A 57 3.98 -19.33 -2.31
N LEU A 58 3.69 -18.03 -2.46
CA LEU A 58 2.72 -17.29 -1.65
C LEU A 58 1.61 -16.69 -2.51
N ASP A 59 0.48 -16.40 -1.87
CA ASP A 59 -0.51 -15.43 -2.37
C ASP A 59 -0.43 -14.17 -1.51
N ILE A 60 0.02 -13.06 -2.11
CA ILE A 60 0.26 -11.79 -1.41
C ILE A 60 -0.89 -10.84 -1.72
N TYR A 61 -1.59 -10.41 -0.69
CA TYR A 61 -2.69 -9.46 -0.77
C TYR A 61 -2.24 -8.12 -0.21
N VAL A 62 -2.31 -7.07 -1.03
CA VAL A 62 -1.88 -5.73 -0.64
C VAL A 62 -3.05 -4.74 -0.74
N PHE A 63 -3.26 -3.99 0.33
CA PHE A 63 -4.28 -2.95 0.46
C PHE A 63 -3.63 -1.61 0.77
N PRO A 64 -3.30 -0.79 -0.25
CA PRO A 64 -2.53 0.43 -0.02
C PRO A 64 -3.27 1.50 0.76
N VAL A 65 -4.62 1.52 0.68
CA VAL A 65 -5.49 2.53 1.29
C VAL A 65 -6.67 1.83 1.96
N LEU A 66 -6.50 1.43 3.23
CA LEU A 66 -7.57 0.79 4.00
C LEU A 66 -8.68 1.80 4.39
N ASN A 67 -8.31 3.04 4.69
CA ASN A 67 -9.24 4.13 5.05
C ASN A 67 -9.23 5.26 4.00
N PRO A 68 -9.94 5.09 2.86
CA PRO A 68 -9.95 6.09 1.78
C PRO A 68 -10.60 7.41 2.19
N ASP A 69 -11.68 7.37 2.97
CA ASP A 69 -12.39 8.57 3.43
C ASP A 69 -11.51 9.41 4.35
N GLY A 70 -10.86 8.75 5.31
CA GLY A 70 -9.91 9.38 6.20
C GLY A 70 -8.71 9.97 5.45
N PHE A 71 -8.18 9.28 4.43
CA PHE A 71 -7.11 9.80 3.59
C PHE A 71 -7.51 11.08 2.84
N ILE A 72 -8.71 11.14 2.27
CA ILE A 72 -9.21 12.36 1.62
C ILE A 72 -9.41 13.47 2.67
N PHE A 73 -9.98 13.15 3.83
CA PHE A 73 -10.15 14.11 4.91
C PHE A 73 -8.80 14.68 5.39
N SER A 74 -7.78 13.84 5.56
CA SER A 74 -6.48 14.26 6.08
C SER A 74 -5.76 15.23 5.13
N ARG A 75 -6.04 15.13 3.82
CA ARG A 75 -5.46 15.96 2.75
C ARG A 75 -6.21 17.25 2.44
N THR A 76 -7.51 17.29 2.63
CA THR A 76 -8.37 18.37 2.08
C THR A 76 -9.09 19.19 3.15
N SER A 77 -9.28 18.63 4.34
CA SER A 77 -10.02 19.31 5.41
C SER A 77 -9.13 20.29 6.16
N LYS A 78 -9.55 21.54 6.27
CA LYS A 78 -8.91 22.54 7.17
C LYS A 78 -8.92 22.13 8.66
N LYS A 79 -9.74 21.15 9.03
CA LYS A 79 -9.77 20.56 10.39
C LYS A 79 -8.73 19.46 10.58
N SER A 80 -8.15 18.93 9.51
CA SER A 80 -7.00 18.02 9.59
C SER A 80 -5.76 18.82 9.99
N VAL A 81 -5.04 18.36 11.01
CA VAL A 81 -3.78 18.96 11.45
C VAL A 81 -2.79 19.07 10.28
N VAL A 82 -2.70 18.04 9.45
CA VAL A 82 -1.76 18.00 8.31
C VAL A 82 -2.11 19.08 7.29
N CYS A 83 -3.38 19.17 6.88
CA CYS A 83 -3.82 20.15 5.89
C CYS A 83 -3.79 21.59 6.46
N ALA A 84 -4.08 21.78 7.75
CA ALA A 84 -4.01 23.08 8.41
C ALA A 84 -2.57 23.62 8.45
N LEU A 85 -1.59 22.75 8.71
CA LEU A 85 -0.16 23.11 8.70
C LEU A 85 0.33 23.44 7.28
N VAL A 86 -0.03 22.61 6.29
CA VAL A 86 0.33 22.87 4.88
C VAL A 86 -0.32 24.15 4.35
N GLY A 87 -1.56 24.44 4.74
CA GLY A 87 -2.23 25.70 4.41
C GLY A 87 -1.50 26.93 4.97
N LYS A 88 -1.10 26.88 6.25
CA LYS A 88 -0.33 27.98 6.87
C LYS A 88 1.01 28.26 6.19
N LEU A 89 1.69 27.24 5.68
CA LEU A 89 2.96 27.38 4.94
C LEU A 89 2.79 27.92 3.51
N ARG A 90 1.56 27.97 3.00
CA ARG A 90 1.25 28.41 1.63
C ARG A 90 0.73 29.85 1.57
N ASP A 91 0.33 30.38 2.72
CA ASP A 91 -0.15 31.75 2.90
C ASP A 91 0.98 32.71 3.40
N GLU A 92 2.23 32.22 3.47
CA GLU A 92 3.48 32.99 3.60
C GLU A 92 4.21 33.03 2.24
#